data_AF-A0A9E5MMJ3-F1
#
_entry.id   AF-A0A9E5MMJ3-F1
#
_cell.length_a   1.000
_cell.length_b   1.000
_cell.length_c   1.000
_cell.angle_alpha   90.00
_cell.angle_beta   90.00
_cell.angle_gamma   90.00
#
_symmetry.space_group_name_H-M   'P 1'
#
loop_
_entity.id
_entity.type
_entity.pdbx_description
1 polymer ?
#
loop_
_entity_poly.entity_id
_entity_poly.type
_entity_poly.pdbx_seq_one_letter_code
_entity_poly.pdbx_strand_id
1 'polypeptide(L)'
;MSEAQAPKKKFNLNLVQVLDLGCGILHQAFVKQPADKAKVLLKELKGGKRISLGALTLTSKNAEGEVKDSLEVPLSVEMDYSEFVGGGFGFPVFEAALKAMLNQIGQTLKAKKDLNILTNQQTGGALVHQPGVVKVGEQYNVLVICIEPGKKDDIVLKLMFVNPEQYEQLRTTPKDAAEA
;
A
#
# COMPACT_ATOMS: atom_id res chain seq x y z
N MET A 1 -42.88 2.87 -13.68
CA MET A 1 -42.23 2.82 -12.36
C MET A 1 -40.79 3.28 -12.53
N SER A 2 -40.49 4.55 -12.28
CA SER A 2 -39.11 5.05 -12.37
C SER A 2 -38.45 4.89 -11.01
N GLU A 3 -37.45 4.02 -10.91
CA GLU A 3 -36.57 3.96 -9.75
C GLU A 3 -35.78 5.27 -9.67
N ALA A 4 -36.10 6.08 -8.66
CA ALA A 4 -35.30 7.22 -8.28
C ALA A 4 -33.93 6.69 -7.80
N GLN A 5 -32.91 6.80 -8.64
CA GLN A 5 -31.53 6.62 -8.20
C GLN A 5 -31.23 7.68 -7.15
N ALA A 6 -31.08 7.26 -5.91
CA ALA A 6 -30.62 8.12 -4.83
C ALA A 6 -29.31 8.81 -5.25
N PRO A 7 -29.13 10.11 -4.95
CA PRO A 7 -27.92 10.83 -5.34
C PRO A 7 -26.71 10.13 -4.71
N LYS A 8 -25.76 9.66 -5.55
CA LYS A 8 -24.47 9.14 -5.09
C LYS A 8 -23.81 10.21 -4.23
N LYS A 9 -23.86 10.05 -2.90
CA LYS A 9 -23.18 10.95 -1.95
C LYS A 9 -21.70 10.94 -2.29
N LYS A 10 -21.17 12.10 -2.71
CA LYS A 10 -19.74 12.27 -2.99
C LYS A 10 -19.00 12.37 -1.65
N PHE A 11 -18.51 11.24 -1.15
CA PHE A 11 -17.48 11.26 -0.13
C PHE A 11 -16.17 11.67 -0.81
N ASN A 12 -15.62 12.83 -0.42
CA ASN A 12 -14.29 13.22 -0.86
C ASN A 12 -13.28 12.29 -0.16
N LEU A 13 -12.81 11.29 -0.89
CA LEU A 13 -11.85 10.31 -0.38
C LEU A 13 -10.51 11.03 -0.14
N ASN A 14 -10.14 11.22 1.11
CA ASN A 14 -8.82 11.74 1.45
C ASN A 14 -7.80 10.58 1.36
N LEU A 15 -7.03 10.54 0.27
CA LEU A 15 -6.03 9.50 0.02
C LEU A 15 -5.03 9.35 1.18
N VAL A 16 -4.70 10.44 1.87
CA VAL A 16 -3.80 10.40 3.02
C VAL A 16 -4.43 9.66 4.20
N GLN A 17 -5.73 9.87 4.46
CA GLN A 17 -6.46 9.15 5.51
C GLN A 17 -6.62 7.66 5.14
N VAL A 18 -6.93 7.37 3.88
CA VAL A 18 -7.02 5.99 3.39
C VAL A 18 -5.68 5.28 3.52
N LEU A 19 -4.58 5.95 3.17
CA LEU A 19 -3.23 5.42 3.30
C LEU A 19 -2.87 5.16 4.77
N ASP A 20 -3.12 6.10 5.67
CA ASP A 20 -2.78 5.97 7.09
C ASP A 20 -3.54 4.80 7.74
N LEU A 21 -4.86 4.72 7.51
CA LEU A 21 -5.68 3.60 7.98
C LEU A 21 -5.24 2.27 7.34
N GLY A 22 -4.98 2.28 6.03
CA GLY A 22 -4.47 1.12 5.30
C GLY A 22 -3.14 0.62 5.84
N CYS A 23 -2.20 1.52 6.13
CA CYS A 23 -0.92 1.20 6.77
C CYS A 23 -1.11 0.57 8.15
N GLY A 24 -2.03 1.11 8.95
CA GLY A 24 -2.40 0.55 10.24
C GLY A 24 -2.92 -0.90 10.11
N ILE A 25 -3.81 -1.15 9.15
CA ILE A 25 -4.38 -2.49 8.93
C ILE A 25 -3.32 -3.45 8.39
N LEU A 26 -2.47 -3.04 7.45
CA LEU A 26 -1.35 -3.85 6.94
C LEU A 26 -0.37 -4.22 8.05
N HIS A 27 -0.05 -3.27 8.94
CA HIS A 27 0.80 -3.52 10.10
C HIS A 27 0.16 -4.55 11.04
N GLN A 28 -1.15 -4.47 11.30
CA GLN A 28 -1.85 -5.48 12.10
C GLN A 28 -1.84 -6.86 11.40
N ALA A 29 -2.14 -6.87 10.10
CA ALA A 29 -2.29 -8.06 9.28
C ALA A 29 -0.97 -8.79 9.01
N PHE A 30 0.19 -8.13 9.02
CA PHE A 30 1.44 -8.80 8.66
C PHE A 30 2.56 -8.67 9.67
N VAL A 31 2.48 -7.73 10.61
CA VAL A 31 3.56 -7.45 11.57
C VAL A 31 3.17 -7.80 13.01
N LYS A 32 1.95 -7.46 13.44
CA LYS A 32 1.51 -7.68 14.83
C LYS A 32 0.90 -9.06 15.09
N GLN A 33 0.33 -9.70 14.08
CA GLN A 33 -0.25 -11.02 14.24
C GLN A 33 0.81 -12.14 14.28
N PRO A 34 0.49 -13.34 14.79
CA PRO A 34 1.40 -14.48 14.80
C PRO A 34 1.93 -14.81 13.38
N ALA A 35 3.23 -15.08 13.29
CA ALA A 35 3.93 -15.28 12.02
C ALA A 35 3.27 -16.34 11.12
N ASP A 36 2.70 -17.40 11.68
CA ASP A 36 2.08 -18.46 10.89
C ASP A 36 0.79 -18.00 10.20
N LYS A 37 0.00 -17.11 10.84
CA LYS A 37 -1.16 -16.50 10.19
C LYS A 37 -0.73 -15.54 9.09
N ALA A 38 0.32 -14.75 9.32
CA ALA A 38 0.83 -13.80 8.35
C ALA A 38 1.45 -14.50 7.13
N LYS A 39 2.12 -15.64 7.32
CA LYS A 39 2.60 -16.52 6.24
C LYS A 39 1.46 -17.08 5.39
N VAL A 40 0.34 -17.47 6.02
CA VAL A 40 -0.85 -17.93 5.28
C VAL A 40 -1.40 -16.81 4.40
N LEU A 41 -1.57 -15.60 4.95
CA LEU A 41 -2.01 -14.44 4.16
C LEU A 41 -1.05 -14.15 3.00
N LEU A 42 0.26 -14.15 3.24
CA LEU A 42 1.23 -13.95 2.17
C LEU A 42 1.14 -15.04 1.10
N LYS A 43 0.93 -16.31 1.48
CA LYS A 43 0.76 -17.40 0.51
C LYS A 43 -0.47 -17.18 -0.38
N GLU A 44 -1.56 -16.68 0.19
CA GLU A 44 -2.77 -16.32 -0.55
C GLU A 44 -2.52 -15.15 -1.51
N LEU A 45 -1.83 -14.10 -1.05
CA LEU A 45 -1.42 -12.97 -1.90
C LEU A 45 -0.54 -13.41 -3.06
N LYS A 46 0.46 -14.27 -2.81
CA LYS A 46 1.33 -14.84 -3.87
C LYS A 46 0.54 -15.65 -4.89
N GLY A 47 -0.60 -16.21 -4.49
CA GLY A 47 -1.52 -16.92 -5.38
C GLY A 47 -2.45 -15.99 -6.18
N GLY A 48 -2.28 -14.66 -6.10
CA GLY A 48 -3.11 -13.68 -6.78
C GLY A 48 -4.48 -13.47 -6.14
N LYS A 49 -4.69 -13.93 -4.90
CA LYS A 49 -5.97 -13.70 -4.20
C LYS A 49 -6.04 -12.26 -3.70
N ARG A 50 -7.20 -11.64 -3.90
CA ARG A 50 -7.62 -10.43 -3.18
C ARG A 50 -8.05 -10.83 -1.77
N ILE A 51 -7.40 -10.26 -0.76
CA ILE A 51 -7.71 -10.54 0.66
C ILE A 51 -8.47 -9.36 1.24
N SER A 52 -9.62 -9.62 1.88
CA SER A 52 -10.34 -8.58 2.61
C SER A 52 -9.57 -8.16 3.87
N LEU A 53 -9.43 -6.85 4.04
CA LEU A 53 -8.86 -6.21 5.22
C LEU A 53 -9.95 -5.61 6.14
N GLY A 54 -11.22 -5.88 5.84
CA GLY A 54 -12.37 -5.31 6.54
C GLY A 54 -12.97 -4.12 5.77
N ALA A 55 -13.40 -3.10 6.48
CA ALA A 55 -13.96 -1.88 5.90
C ALA A 55 -13.42 -0.63 6.61
N LEU A 56 -13.25 0.44 5.85
CA LEU A 56 -12.95 1.79 6.34
C LEU A 56 -14.27 2.51 6.60
N THR A 57 -14.48 3.01 7.82
CA THR A 57 -15.59 3.90 8.11
C THR A 57 -15.18 5.35 7.85
N LEU A 58 -15.61 5.90 6.73
CA LEU A 58 -15.47 7.31 6.42
C LEU A 58 -16.60 8.08 7.10
N THR A 59 -16.27 9.09 7.90
CA THR A 59 -17.26 9.94 8.57
C THR A 59 -17.17 11.36 8.03
N SER A 60 -18.31 11.95 7.69
CA SER A 60 -18.43 13.38 7.39
C SER A 60 -18.85 14.10 8.65
N LYS A 61 -18.13 15.16 9.01
CA LYS A 61 -18.44 15.99 10.18
C LYS A 61 -18.94 17.37 9.75
N ASN A 62 -19.87 17.96 10.48
CA ASN A 62 -20.25 19.37 10.31
C ASN A 62 -19.18 20.30 10.93
N ALA A 63 -19.38 21.61 10.81
CA ALA A 63 -18.45 22.62 11.33
C ALA A 63 -18.32 22.56 12.87
N GLU A 64 -19.35 22.01 13.52
CA GLU A 64 -19.48 21.80 14.95
C GLU A 64 -18.82 20.48 15.43
N GLY A 65 -18.29 19.67 14.51
CA GLY A 65 -17.56 18.43 14.80
C GLY A 65 -18.44 17.19 14.98
N GLU A 66 -19.76 17.30 14.79
CA GLU A 66 -20.72 16.20 14.87
C GLU A 66 -20.72 15.38 13.57
N VAL A 67 -20.80 14.05 13.71
CA VAL A 67 -20.88 13.14 12.56
C VAL A 67 -22.25 13.28 11.89
N LYS A 68 -22.26 13.78 10.66
CA LYS A 68 -23.46 13.96 9.84
C LYS A 68 -23.83 12.71 9.04
N ASP A 69 -22.81 12.00 8.57
CA ASP A 69 -22.96 10.80 7.73
C ASP A 69 -21.74 9.88 7.94
N SER A 70 -21.95 8.56 7.83
CA SER A 70 -20.87 7.59 7.70
C SER A 70 -21.04 6.73 6.44
N LEU A 71 -19.92 6.31 5.86
CA LEU A 71 -19.87 5.35 4.77
C LEU A 71 -18.83 4.28 5.13
N GLU A 72 -19.26 3.02 5.10
CA GLU A 72 -18.33 1.91 5.13
C GLU A 72 -17.85 1.59 3.72
N VAL A 73 -16.54 1.64 3.53
CA VAL A 73 -15.89 1.32 2.26
C VAL A 73 -15.07 0.04 2.48
N PRO A 74 -15.43 -1.08 1.85
CA PRO A 74 -14.65 -2.30 1.95
C PRO A 74 -13.20 -2.06 1.53
N LEU A 75 -12.26 -2.59 2.30
CA LEU A 75 -10.84 -2.51 2.02
C LEU A 75 -10.31 -3.90 1.73
N SER A 76 -9.50 -4.02 0.70
CA SER A 76 -8.81 -5.25 0.36
C SER A 76 -7.35 -5.00 0.04
N VAL A 77 -6.55 -6.06 0.06
CA VAL A 77 -5.14 -6.05 -0.35
C VAL A 77 -4.90 -7.08 -1.44
N GLU A 78 -4.09 -6.68 -2.41
CA GLU A 78 -3.56 -7.52 -3.47
C GLU A 78 -2.04 -7.36 -3.53
N MET A 79 -1.38 -8.30 -4.21
CA MET A 79 0.05 -8.24 -4.40
C MET A 79 0.43 -8.51 -5.85
N ASP A 80 1.34 -7.70 -6.35
CA ASP A 80 2.08 -7.93 -7.58
C ASP A 80 3.56 -8.08 -7.22
N TYR A 81 4.11 -9.27 -7.40
CA TYR A 81 5.52 -9.52 -7.14
C TYR A 81 6.27 -9.92 -8.41
N SER A 82 5.70 -9.60 -9.58
CA SER A 82 6.25 -9.97 -10.89
C SER A 82 7.64 -9.38 -11.15
N GLU A 83 7.95 -8.21 -10.57
CA GLU A 83 9.26 -7.57 -10.68
C GLU A 83 10.18 -7.88 -9.48
N PHE A 84 9.85 -8.86 -8.63
CA PHE A 84 10.78 -9.33 -7.62
C PHE A 84 11.98 -10.02 -8.28
N VAL A 85 13.20 -9.57 -7.95
CA VAL A 85 14.43 -10.05 -8.55
C VAL A 85 15.12 -11.09 -7.65
N GLY A 86 15.49 -12.21 -8.27
CA GLY A 86 16.24 -13.29 -7.64
C GLY A 86 15.37 -14.32 -6.89
N GLY A 87 16.05 -15.31 -6.30
CA GLY A 87 15.40 -16.32 -5.45
C GLY A 87 15.13 -15.81 -4.03
N GLY A 88 14.38 -16.60 -3.24
CA GLY A 88 14.24 -16.33 -1.81
C GLY A 88 13.08 -15.42 -1.40
N PHE A 89 12.10 -15.17 -2.28
CA PHE A 89 10.88 -14.45 -1.89
C PHE A 89 10.00 -15.26 -0.92
N GLY A 90 10.25 -15.04 0.38
CA GLY A 90 9.52 -15.64 1.50
C GLY A 90 9.04 -14.60 2.50
N PHE A 91 8.33 -15.06 3.53
CA PHE A 91 7.73 -14.18 4.54
C PHE A 91 8.70 -13.22 5.22
N PRO A 92 9.93 -13.62 5.64
CA PRO A 92 10.86 -12.67 6.25
C PRO A 92 11.24 -11.49 5.34
N VAL A 93 11.42 -11.76 4.03
CA VAL A 93 11.77 -10.73 3.04
C VAL A 93 10.59 -9.79 2.82
N PHE A 94 9.40 -10.35 2.64
CA PHE A 94 8.16 -9.58 2.51
C PHE A 94 7.92 -8.70 3.75
N GLU A 95 8.01 -9.27 4.95
CA GLU A 95 7.77 -8.55 6.20
C GLU A 95 8.80 -7.43 6.38
N ALA A 96 10.07 -7.66 6.04
CA ALA A 96 11.10 -6.63 6.09
C ALA A 96 10.81 -5.48 5.11
N ALA A 97 10.42 -5.78 3.87
CA ALA A 97 10.08 -4.76 2.87
C ALA A 97 8.84 -3.97 3.28
N LEU A 98 7.81 -4.65 3.78
CA LEU A 98 6.61 -4.03 4.29
C LEU A 98 6.91 -3.12 5.49
N LYS A 99 7.68 -3.59 6.47
CA LYS A 99 8.09 -2.76 7.63
C LYS A 99 8.87 -1.53 7.19
N ALA A 100 9.80 -1.66 6.25
CA ALA A 100 10.56 -0.53 5.71
C ALA A 100 9.62 0.49 5.05
N MET A 101 8.71 0.04 4.19
CA MET A 101 7.72 0.90 3.52
C MET A 101 6.80 1.61 4.53
N LEU A 102 6.22 0.88 5.47
CA LEU A 102 5.33 1.44 6.50
C LEU A 102 6.06 2.45 7.40
N ASN A 103 7.32 2.18 7.75
CA ASN A 103 8.14 3.12 8.51
C ASN A 103 8.39 4.40 7.72
N GLN A 104 8.73 4.30 6.43
CA GLN A 104 8.96 5.45 5.56
C GLN A 104 7.69 6.31 5.44
N ILE A 105 6.53 5.70 5.16
CA ILE A 105 5.23 6.39 5.12
C ILE A 105 4.94 7.06 6.46
N GLY A 106 5.07 6.33 7.57
CA GLY A 106 4.80 6.84 8.91
C GLY A 106 5.71 8.01 9.31
N GLN A 107 6.99 8.00 8.93
CA GLN A 107 7.91 9.12 9.16
C GLN A 107 7.51 10.34 8.32
N THR A 108 7.20 10.15 7.04
CA THR A 108 6.76 11.23 6.14
C THR A 108 5.47 11.88 6.63
N LEU A 109 4.48 11.08 7.06
CA LEU A 109 3.23 11.57 7.67
C LEU A 109 3.50 12.37 8.95
N LYS A 110 4.30 11.84 9.88
CA LYS A 110 4.66 12.54 11.14
C LYS A 110 5.38 13.85 10.88
N ALA A 111 6.25 13.89 9.88
CA ALA A 111 6.98 15.09 9.48
C ALA A 111 6.11 16.08 8.67
N LYS A 112 4.85 15.75 8.38
CA LYS A 112 3.95 16.53 7.50
C LYS A 112 4.59 16.85 6.14
N LYS A 113 5.42 15.95 5.64
CA LYS A 113 6.07 16.06 4.34
C LYS A 113 5.16 15.50 3.25
N ASP A 114 5.44 15.87 2.01
CA ASP A 114 4.76 15.31 0.86
C ASP A 114 5.05 13.80 0.75
N LEU A 115 3.99 13.01 0.58
CA LEU A 115 4.06 11.56 0.37
C LEU A 115 4.52 11.19 -1.03
N ASN A 116 4.65 12.16 -1.94
CA ASN A 116 4.98 11.97 -3.35
C ASN A 116 4.01 10.96 -4.01
N ILE A 117 2.73 11.35 -4.04
CA ILE A 117 1.65 10.52 -4.58
C ILE A 117 1.53 10.76 -6.09
N LEU A 118 1.72 9.71 -6.87
CA LEU A 118 1.58 9.72 -8.32
C LEU A 118 0.20 9.16 -8.69
N THR A 119 -0.66 9.98 -9.29
CA THR A 119 -2.03 9.57 -9.64
C THR A 119 -2.12 9.15 -11.10
N ASN A 120 -2.79 8.02 -11.35
CA ASN A 120 -3.13 7.56 -12.68
C ASN A 120 -4.56 8.00 -13.01
N GLN A 121 -4.71 8.97 -13.90
CA GLN A 121 -6.02 9.51 -14.28
C GLN A 121 -6.90 8.50 -15.05
N GLN A 122 -6.31 7.48 -15.68
CA GLN A 122 -7.05 6.46 -16.44
C GLN A 122 -7.70 5.43 -15.51
N THR A 123 -6.98 4.98 -14.48
CA THR A 123 -7.47 3.97 -13.54
C THR A 123 -8.07 4.56 -12.27
N GLY A 124 -7.82 5.84 -11.99
CA GLY A 124 -8.13 6.47 -10.70
C GLY A 124 -7.22 6.02 -9.56
N GLY A 125 -6.16 5.25 -9.86
CA GLY A 125 -5.20 4.75 -8.87
C GLY A 125 -4.21 5.81 -8.40
N ALA A 126 -3.67 5.62 -7.21
CA ALA A 126 -2.69 6.50 -6.59
C ALA A 126 -1.51 5.69 -6.03
N LEU A 127 -0.34 5.81 -6.66
CA LEU A 127 0.91 5.21 -6.20
C LEU A 127 1.56 6.11 -5.15
N VAL A 128 1.89 5.55 -4.00
CA VAL A 128 2.63 6.26 -2.94
C VAL A 128 4.11 5.93 -3.07
N HIS A 129 4.91 6.90 -3.50
CA HIS A 129 6.33 6.70 -3.74
C HIS A 129 7.16 6.85 -2.44
N GLN A 130 6.85 6.01 -1.46
CA GLN A 130 7.57 5.86 -0.19
C GLN A 130 8.03 4.40 -0.05
N PRO A 131 9.08 4.00 -0.80
CA PRO A 131 9.42 2.59 -0.99
C PRO A 131 9.99 1.93 0.27
N GLY A 132 9.69 0.63 0.42
CA GLY A 132 10.40 -0.27 1.30
C GLY A 132 11.45 -1.06 0.54
N VAL A 133 12.73 -0.84 0.84
CA VAL A 133 13.85 -1.50 0.15
C VAL A 133 14.39 -2.64 1.01
N VAL A 134 14.59 -3.80 0.39
CA VAL A 134 15.28 -4.96 1.00
C VAL A 134 16.35 -5.50 0.07
N LYS A 135 17.39 -6.10 0.64
CA LYS A 135 18.45 -6.78 -0.10
C LYS A 135 18.39 -8.28 0.18
N VAL A 136 18.38 -9.09 -0.87
CA VAL A 136 18.42 -10.56 -0.81
C VAL A 136 19.62 -11.03 -1.61
N GLY A 137 20.64 -11.57 -0.93
CA GLY A 137 21.94 -11.78 -1.55
C GLY A 137 22.52 -10.46 -2.05
N GLU A 138 22.77 -10.36 -3.35
CA GLU A 138 23.26 -9.14 -4.01
C GLU A 138 22.14 -8.29 -4.62
N GLN A 139 20.90 -8.78 -4.63
CA GLN A 139 19.78 -8.17 -5.34
C GLN A 139 18.97 -7.26 -4.42
N TYR A 140 18.71 -6.02 -4.87
CA TYR A 140 17.74 -5.15 -4.22
C TYR A 140 16.33 -5.46 -4.72
N ASN A 141 15.35 -5.31 -3.83
CA ASN A 141 13.94 -5.45 -4.14
C ASN A 141 13.20 -4.29 -3.49
N VAL A 142 12.30 -3.66 -4.25
CA VAL A 142 11.63 -2.43 -3.83
C VAL A 142 10.13 -2.66 -3.78
N LEU A 143 9.54 -2.49 -2.60
CA LEU A 143 8.10 -2.58 -2.38
C LEU A 143 7.47 -1.18 -2.33
N VAL A 144 6.41 -0.98 -3.08
CA VAL A 144 5.57 0.22 -3.06
C VAL A 144 4.10 -0.16 -2.87
N ILE A 145 3.26 0.83 -2.54
CA ILE A 145 1.82 0.66 -2.37
C ILE A 145 1.05 1.57 -3.33
N CYS A 146 0.09 1.00 -4.03
CA CYS A 146 -0.90 1.74 -4.82
C CYS A 146 -2.27 1.62 -4.15
N ILE A 147 -3.03 2.71 -4.15
CA ILE A 147 -4.44 2.74 -3.73
C ILE A 147 -5.26 2.80 -5.00
N GLU A 148 -6.06 1.76 -5.26
CA GLU A 148 -6.89 1.67 -6.46
C GLU A 148 -8.38 1.58 -6.09
N PRO A 149 -9.27 2.22 -6.87
CA PRO A 149 -10.69 1.92 -6.80
C PRO A 149 -10.90 0.49 -7.31
N GLY A 150 -11.59 -0.32 -6.51
CA GLY A 150 -12.00 -1.66 -6.87
C GLY A 150 -13.28 -1.67 -7.71
N LYS A 151 -13.74 -2.87 -8.07
CA LYS A 151 -14.86 -3.07 -9.00
C LYS A 151 -16.23 -2.91 -8.35
N LYS A 152 -16.32 -2.94 -7.02
CA LYS A 152 -17.59 -2.95 -6.25
C LYS A 152 -17.63 -1.81 -5.22
N ASP A 153 -17.18 -0.62 -5.62
CA ASP A 153 -17.00 0.52 -4.73
C ASP A 153 -16.11 0.22 -3.50
N ASP A 154 -15.21 -0.77 -3.65
CA ASP A 154 -14.18 -1.12 -2.67
C ASP A 154 -12.88 -0.34 -2.94
N ILE A 155 -12.01 -0.26 -1.93
CA ILE A 155 -10.64 0.23 -2.09
C ILE A 155 -9.70 -0.98 -2.06
N VAL A 156 -8.73 -0.98 -2.98
CA VAL A 156 -7.70 -2.00 -3.07
C VAL A 156 -6.35 -1.37 -2.75
N LEU A 157 -5.67 -1.90 -1.74
CA LEU A 157 -4.25 -1.64 -1.48
C LEU A 157 -3.44 -2.65 -2.28
N LYS A 158 -2.84 -2.22 -3.38
CA LYS A 158 -1.98 -3.08 -4.19
C LYS A 158 -0.53 -2.91 -3.76
N LEU A 159 0.01 -3.94 -3.13
CA LEU A 159 1.43 -4.04 -2.79
C LEU A 159 2.20 -4.51 -4.01
N MET A 160 3.18 -3.74 -4.48
CA MET A 160 3.89 -4.05 -5.73
C MET A 160 5.39 -4.07 -5.49
N PHE A 161 6.04 -5.17 -5.86
CA PHE A 161 7.47 -5.12 -6.13
C PHE A 161 7.70 -4.48 -7.48
N VAL A 162 8.61 -3.53 -7.52
CA VAL A 162 9.03 -2.82 -8.73
C VAL A 162 10.52 -3.02 -8.96
N ASN A 163 10.93 -2.92 -10.22
CA ASN A 163 12.30 -3.15 -10.65
C ASN A 163 13.23 -2.17 -9.90
N PRO A 164 14.22 -2.69 -9.14
CA PRO A 164 15.16 -1.85 -8.40
C PRO A 164 15.96 -0.91 -9.31
N GLU A 165 16.14 -1.26 -10.58
CA GLU A 165 16.81 -0.39 -11.55
C GLU A 165 16.04 0.91 -11.78
N GLN A 166 14.77 1.03 -11.43
CA GLN A 166 14.04 2.31 -11.50
C GLN A 166 14.55 3.33 -10.46
N TYR A 167 15.38 2.91 -9.50
CA TYR A 167 15.90 3.73 -8.42
C TYR A 167 17.40 3.95 -8.58
N GLU A 168 17.80 5.14 -9.03
CA GLU A 168 19.21 5.48 -9.30
C GLU A 168 20.14 5.23 -8.11
N GLN A 169 19.68 5.56 -6.91
CA GLN A 169 20.39 5.37 -5.64
C GLN A 169 20.64 3.89 -5.28
N LEU A 170 19.92 2.95 -5.91
CA LEU A 170 20.15 1.52 -5.75
C LEU A 170 21.05 0.94 -6.85
N ARG A 171 21.35 1.72 -7.91
CA ARG A 171 22.22 1.30 -9.02
C ARG A 171 23.70 1.26 -8.66
N THR A 172 24.09 1.53 -7.41
CA THR A 172 25.51 1.64 -7.02
C THR A 172 25.93 0.72 -5.89
N THR A 173 26.86 -0.20 -6.19
CA THR A 173 28.01 -0.60 -5.35
C THR A 173 28.98 -1.46 -6.20
N PRO A 174 30.29 -1.56 -5.92
CA PRO A 174 31.35 -0.55 -5.83
C PRO A 174 32.39 -0.78 -6.96
N LYS A 175 32.39 0.01 -8.04
CA LYS A 175 33.48 -0.04 -9.04
C LYS A 175 34.23 1.29 -9.22
N ASP A 176 33.70 2.40 -8.69
CA ASP A 176 34.29 3.73 -8.86
C ASP A 176 35.11 4.23 -7.66
N ALA A 177 35.38 3.38 -6.67
CA ALA A 177 36.24 3.73 -5.52
C ALA A 177 37.71 3.28 -5.69
N ALA A 178 38.07 2.68 -6.83
CA ALA A 178 39.42 2.17 -7.11
C ALA A 178 40.24 3.08 -8.04
N GLU A 179 39.70 4.22 -8.47
CA GLU A 179 40.39 5.19 -9.32
C GLU A 179 40.17 6.62 -8.79
N ALA A 180 40.79 6.92 -7.65
CA ALA A 180 41.03 8.29 -7.19
C ALA A 180 42.39 8.37 -6.49
#